data_AF-A0A950G9Q1-F1
#
_entry.id   AF-A0A950G9Q1-F1
#
_cell.length_a   1.000
_cell.length_b   1.000
_cell.length_c   1.000
_cell.angle_alpha   90.00
_cell.angle_beta   90.00
_cell.angle_gamma   90.00
#
_symmetry.space_group_name_H-M   'P 1'
#
loop_
_entity.id
_entity.type
_entity.pdbx_description
1 polymer ?
#
loop_
_entity_poly.entity_id
_entity_poly.type
_entity_poly.pdbx_seq_one_letter_code
_entity_poly.pdbx_strand_id
1 'polypeptide(L)' 'TDKGQLIRCPVEDIRIAGRSTQGVIVFDTAEDEHVVSVEHIGEDAENGNDNGNGG' A
#
# COMPACT_ATOMS: atom_id res chain seq x y z
N THR A 1 -2.14 9.39 0.77
CA THR A 1 -3.53 9.84 0.55
C THR A 1 -3.53 11.26 0.01
N ASP A 2 -4.67 11.79 -0.44
CA ASP A 2 -4.81 13.17 -0.92
C ASP A 2 -4.57 14.23 0.19
N LYS A 3 -4.62 13.82 1.47
CA LYS A 3 -4.27 14.64 2.64
C LYS A 3 -2.81 14.52 3.11
N GLY A 4 -1.98 13.78 2.39
CA GLY A 4 -0.54 13.64 2.71
C GLY A 4 -0.19 12.57 3.75
N GLN A 5 -1.13 11.67 4.08
CA GLN A 5 -0.85 10.53 4.97
C GLN A 5 -0.08 9.44 4.22
N LEU A 6 1.03 8.98 4.82
CA LEU A 6 1.82 7.84 4.38
C LEU A 6 1.58 6.67 5.34
N ILE A 7 1.17 5.54 4.80
CA ILE A 7 0.88 4.31 5.56
C ILE A 7 1.76 3.19 5.01
N ARG A 8 2.47 2.49 5.88
CA ARG A 8 3.18 1.24 5.56
C ARG A 8 2.37 0.08 6.09
N CYS A 9 2.12 -0.92 5.26
CA CYS A 9 1.41 -2.14 5.64
C CYS A 9 2.23 -3.34 5.16
N PRO A 10 2.69 -4.20 6.08
CA PRO A 10 3.30 -5.47 5.72
C PRO A 10 2.33 -6.32 4.89
N VAL A 11 2.81 -6.91 3.80
CA VAL A 11 1.96 -7.75 2.93
C VAL A 11 1.47 -9.00 3.67
N GLU A 12 2.24 -9.48 4.65
CA GLU A 12 1.88 -10.62 5.50
C GLU A 12 0.61 -10.38 6.34
N ASP A 13 0.29 -9.12 6.65
CA ASP A 13 -0.90 -8.75 7.42
C ASP A 13 -2.17 -8.71 6.55
N ILE A 14 -2.03 -8.73 5.22
CA ILE A 14 -3.16 -8.66 4.29
C ILE A 14 -3.78 -10.05 4.12
N ARG A 15 -5.05 -10.17 4.47
CA ARG A 15 -5.80 -11.42 4.31
C ARG A 15 -5.83 -11.87 2.85
N ILE A 16 -5.47 -13.14 2.63
CA ILE A 16 -5.61 -13.80 1.32
C ILE A 16 -7.11 -13.98 1.00
N ALA A 17 -7.54 -13.35 -0.10
CA ALA A 17 -8.90 -13.46 -0.63
C ALA A 17 -8.85 -13.89 -2.11
N GLY A 18 -9.84 -14.69 -2.54
CA GLY A 18 -9.97 -15.10 -3.94
C GLY A 18 -10.40 -13.97 -4.86
N ARG A 19 -10.24 -14.14 -6.18
CA ARG A 19 -10.60 -13.12 -7.19
C ARG A 19 -12.08 -12.73 -7.19
N SER A 20 -12.98 -13.64 -6.81
CA SER A 20 -14.42 -13.38 -6.73
C SER A 20 -14.82 -12.88 -5.34
N THR A 21 -14.15 -11.84 -4.83
CA THR A 21 -14.45 -11.23 -3.53
C THR A 21 -14.44 -9.71 -3.64
N GLN A 22 -15.07 -9.02 -2.69
CA GLN A 22 -15.04 -7.55 -2.59
C GLN A 22 -13.67 -7.03 -2.10
N GLY A 23 -12.76 -7.92 -1.69
CA GLY A 23 -11.51 -7.56 -1.03
C GLY A 23 -11.66 -7.39 0.48
N VAL A 24 -10.64 -6.82 1.09
CA VAL A 24 -10.56 -6.54 2.52
C VAL A 24 -10.13 -5.10 2.74
N ILE A 25 -10.53 -4.53 3.88
CA ILE A 25 -10.08 -3.21 4.30
C ILE A 25 -8.69 -3.38 4.92
N VAL A 26 -7.69 -2.74 4.32
CA VAL A 26 -6.30 -2.73 4.84
C VAL A 26 -6.13 -1.65 5.90
N PHE A 27 -6.77 -0.49 5.72
CA PHE A 27 -6.86 0.59 6.70
C PHE A 27 -8.09 1.44 6.41
N ASP A 28 -8.56 2.17 7.42
CA ASP A 28 -9.69 3.10 7.31
C ASP A 28 -9.17 4.49 6.90
N THR A 29 -9.79 5.10 5.90
CA THR A 29 -9.55 6.50 5.51
C THR A 29 -10.66 7.36 6.08
N ALA A 30 -10.37 8.63 6.41
CA ALA A 30 -11.43 9.56 6.78
C ALA A 30 -12.47 9.69 5.66
N GLU A 31 -13.70 10.11 5.99
CA GLU A 31 -14.84 10.13 5.06
C GLU A 31 -14.56 10.88 3.74
N ASP A 32 -13.74 11.94 3.78
CA ASP A 32 -13.34 12.76 2.63
C ASP A 32 -11.84 12.58 2.25
N GLU A 33 -11.24 11.45 2.63
CA GLU A 33 -9.85 11.12 2.30
C GLU A 33 -9.80 9.92 1.36
N HIS A 34 -8.94 10.01 0.34
CA HIS A 34 -8.81 8.98 -0.67
C HIS A 34 -7.35 8.56 -0.88
N VAL A 35 -7.17 7.28 -1.21
CA VAL A 35 -5.87 6.73 -1.60
C VAL A 35 -5.59 7.15 -3.04
N VAL A 36 -4.53 7.94 -3.24
CA VAL A 36 -4.17 8.50 -4.55
C VAL A 36 -2.99 7.78 -5.21
N SER A 37 -2.23 6.99 -4.46
CA SER A 37 -1.05 6.27 -4.94
C SER A 37 -0.74 5.09 -4.00
N VAL A 38 -0.22 4.01 -4.58
CA VAL A 38 0.29 2.81 -3.89
C VAL A 38 1.60 2.43 -4.57
N GLU A 39 2.61 2.11 -3.79
CA GLU A 39 3.92 1.64 -4.25
C GLU A 39 4.32 0.39 -3.44
N HIS A 40 4.96 -0.58 -4.09
CA HIS A 40 5.46 -1.77 -3.40
C HIS A 40 6.90 -1.53 -2.94
N ILE A 41 7.11 -1.60 -1.63
CA ILE A 41 8.43 -1.48 -1.02
C ILE A 41 9.01 -2.88 -0.90
N GLY A 42 9.95 -3.24 -1.78
CA GLY A 42 10.68 -4.51 -1.69
C GLY A 42 11.61 -4.55 -0.48
N GLU A 43 12.00 -5.76 -0.06
CA GLU A 43 12.88 -6.01 1.09
C GLU A 43 14.25 -5.30 0.96
N ASP A 44 14.72 -5.03 -0.26
CA ASP A 44 15.95 -4.27 -0.52
C ASP A 44 15.83 -2.76 -0.25
N ALA A 45 14.60 -2.21 -0.23
CA ALA A 45 14.36 -0.78 -0.04
C ALA A 45 14.35 -0.34 1.43
N GLU A 46 14.35 -1.27 2.39
CA GLU A 46 14.56 -0.95 3.81
C GLU A 46 15.98 -0.43 4.09
N ASN A 47 16.93 -0.67 3.16
CA ASN A 47 18.29 -0.13 3.18
C ASN A 47 18.47 1.06 2.22
N GLY A 48 17.51 1.99 2.13
CA GLY A 48 17.75 3.37 1.67
C GLY A 48 18.48 3.57 0.34
N ASN A 49 18.33 2.69 -0.64
CA ASN A 49 18.87 2.88 -1.98
C ASN A 49 17.76 2.71 -3.02
N ASP A 50 17.00 3.79 -3.20
CA ASP A 50 16.04 3.94 -4.30
C ASP A 50 16.82 4.06 -5.61
N ASN A 51 16.73 3.04 -6.45
CA ASN A 51 17.15 3.09 -7.86
C ASN A 51 15.99 2.54 -8.70
N GLY A 52 14.94 3.35 -8.83
CA GLY A 52 13.77 3.04 -9.64
C GLY A 52 14.11 3.01 -11.13
N ASN A 53 14.17 1.81 -11.70
CA ASN A 53 14.04 1.58 -13.14
C ASN A 53 12.69 0.92 -13.40
N GLY A 54 11.66 1.74 -13.59
CA GLY A 54 10.32 1.30 -13.99
C GLY A 54 10.29 0.98 -15.49
N GLY A 55 9.94 -0.26 -15.82
CA GLY A 55 9.56 -0.71 -17.16
C GLY A 55 8.07 -0.97 -17.26
#